data_AF-A0A2C5ZAI2-F1
#
_entry.id   AF-A0A2C5ZAI2-F1
#
_cell.length_a   1.000
_cell.length_b   1.000
_cell.length_c   1.000
_cell.angle_alpha   90.00
_cell.angle_beta   90.00
_cell.angle_gamma   90.00
#
_symmetry.space_group_name_H-M   'P 1'
#
loop_
_entity.id
_entity.type
_entity.pdbx_description
1 polymer ?
#
loop_
_entity_poly.entity_id
_entity_poly.type
_entity_poly.pdbx_seq_one_letter_code
_entity_poly.pdbx_strand_id
1 'polypeptide(L)'
;MSVENKVDGEYCQIHVNASGNQQTIKIFSKSGKDSTEDRRGLREAIMQSLKLGLPGSNIRRECILEGELVVYSDMEGKILPFHKIRTHVARRGLFLGADDDTPPQPWENLMIVFFDMLLLDGRSLLDLRHSERFKMLEETVRPIRGRAQLVSRQVIDFGHRFAVSELRKLFAKVITEKGEGLVLKPDEPYFSIRLGVQSSAGRCIKLKKEYIGAFGDVGDFAVVGAGFCAAKAKSYGIPNLQWTHFYLGCLDNKEQVQRWKVTPEFTVVGVVELNATQLRAMRTCSNLLPVPRSENSDTKFRVPRGIETNPPLSLAFRNPPVFDLRCFSFDKPGNTGFWTLRFPYVSKIHFDRDFLQTVSFEELQSMARDATAAPEMEDSQENLA
;
A
#
# COMPACT_ATOMS: atom_id res chain seq x y z
N MET A 1 -11.66 -22.24 -4.41
CA MET A 1 -11.48 -20.89 -3.79
C MET A 1 -11.03 -19.92 -4.87
N SER A 2 -11.48 -18.66 -4.82
CA SER A 2 -11.01 -17.60 -5.73
C SER A 2 -9.64 -17.09 -5.26
N VAL A 3 -8.68 -16.98 -6.18
CA VAL A 3 -7.35 -16.43 -5.94
C VAL A 3 -7.16 -15.27 -6.91
N GLU A 4 -7.17 -14.06 -6.38
CA GLU A 4 -7.19 -12.82 -7.15
C GLU A 4 -5.93 -12.00 -6.92
N ASN A 5 -5.47 -11.29 -7.95
CA ASN A 5 -4.39 -10.34 -7.78
C ASN A 5 -4.81 -9.24 -6.80
N LYS A 6 -4.00 -8.98 -5.79
CA LYS A 6 -4.19 -7.84 -4.91
C LYS A 6 -3.73 -6.58 -5.64
N VAL A 7 -4.70 -5.75 -6.02
CA VAL A 7 -4.45 -4.48 -6.71
C VAL A 7 -4.08 -3.42 -5.65
N ASP A 8 -3.03 -2.66 -5.92
CA ASP A 8 -2.52 -1.60 -5.04
C ASP A 8 -3.09 -0.24 -5.47
N GLY A 9 -4.32 0.04 -5.06
CA GLY A 9 -5.04 1.25 -5.43
C GLY A 9 -5.89 1.82 -4.30
N GLU A 10 -6.87 2.63 -4.67
CA GLU A 10 -7.89 3.11 -3.75
C GLU A 10 -9.22 2.38 -3.94
N TYR A 11 -9.69 1.66 -2.92
CA TYR A 11 -11.01 1.06 -2.89
C TYR A 11 -12.14 2.04 -3.28
N CYS A 12 -13.04 1.54 -4.13
CA CYS A 12 -14.24 2.20 -4.62
C CYS A 12 -15.44 1.26 -4.52
N GLN A 13 -16.49 1.71 -3.84
CA GLN A 13 -17.82 1.12 -3.98
C GLN A 13 -18.67 2.03 -4.86
N ILE A 14 -19.18 1.50 -5.97
CA ILE A 14 -19.87 2.27 -6.99
C ILE A 14 -21.34 1.92 -6.97
N HIS A 15 -22.16 2.94 -6.79
CA HIS A 15 -23.61 2.84 -6.82
C HIS A 15 -24.09 3.49 -8.12
N VAL A 16 -24.69 2.69 -8.99
CA VAL A 16 -25.26 3.16 -10.25
C VAL A 16 -26.77 3.10 -10.13
N ASN A 17 -27.43 4.20 -10.49
CA ASN A 17 -28.86 4.20 -10.77
C ASN A 17 -29.08 4.58 -12.24
N ALA A 18 -29.64 3.62 -12.98
CA ALA A 18 -29.99 3.70 -14.39
C ALA A 18 -31.50 3.93 -14.60
N SER A 19 -32.27 4.07 -13.53
CA SER A 19 -33.71 4.34 -13.58
C SER A 19 -33.95 5.81 -13.95
N GLY A 20 -34.58 6.06 -15.09
CA GLY A 20 -34.93 7.41 -15.56
C GLY A 20 -34.06 7.93 -16.71
N ASN A 21 -34.26 9.19 -17.09
CA ASN A 21 -33.63 9.79 -18.27
C ASN A 21 -32.13 10.08 -18.11
N GLN A 22 -31.63 10.16 -16.87
CA GLN A 22 -30.23 10.49 -16.60
C GLN A 22 -29.63 9.47 -15.62
N GLN A 23 -28.54 8.82 -16.03
CA GLN A 23 -27.85 7.86 -15.19
C GLN A 23 -27.03 8.60 -14.11
N THR A 24 -27.17 8.15 -12.88
CA THR A 24 -26.43 8.69 -11.74
C THR A 24 -25.44 7.66 -11.22
N ILE A 25 -24.24 8.13 -10.90
CA ILE A 25 -23.15 7.32 -10.37
C ILE A 25 -22.67 8.00 -9.09
N LYS A 26 -22.63 7.24 -8.00
CA LYS A 26 -22.01 7.66 -6.74
C LYS A 26 -20.85 6.72 -6.42
N ILE A 27 -19.77 7.27 -5.90
CA ILE A 27 -18.55 6.52 -5.57
C ILE A 27 -18.22 6.75 -4.10
N PHE A 28 -18.22 5.69 -3.32
CA PHE A 28 -17.88 5.71 -1.89
C PHE A 28 -16.47 5.18 -1.65
N SER A 29 -15.77 5.80 -0.71
CA SER A 29 -14.46 5.34 -0.23
C SER A 29 -14.61 4.18 0.76
N LYS A 30 -13.49 3.56 1.13
CA LYS A 30 -13.45 2.46 2.12
C LYS A 30 -14.07 2.84 3.47
N SER A 31 -14.02 4.11 3.86
CA SER A 31 -14.60 4.58 5.12
C SER A 31 -16.10 4.91 5.01
N GLY A 32 -16.73 4.65 3.85
CA GLY A 32 -18.11 5.02 3.58
C GLY A 32 -18.33 6.50 3.24
N LYS A 33 -17.26 7.29 3.06
CA LYS A 33 -17.37 8.70 2.66
C LYS A 33 -17.75 8.77 1.18
N ASP A 34 -18.71 9.64 0.83
CA ASP A 34 -18.96 10.00 -0.56
C ASP A 34 -17.73 10.73 -1.14
N SER A 35 -17.16 10.15 -2.19
CA SER A 35 -15.98 10.60 -2.92
C SER A 35 -16.28 10.74 -4.42
N THR A 36 -17.54 10.95 -4.79
CA THR A 36 -17.98 11.05 -6.19
C THR A 36 -17.28 12.22 -6.90
N GLU A 37 -17.24 13.39 -6.29
CA GLU A 37 -16.57 14.57 -6.86
C GLU A 37 -15.04 14.42 -6.92
N ASP A 38 -14.45 13.84 -5.87
CA ASP A 38 -13.02 13.55 -5.78
C ASP A 38 -12.59 12.62 -6.95
N ARG A 39 -13.48 11.69 -7.36
CA ARG A 39 -13.24 10.62 -8.34
C ARG A 39 -14.00 10.80 -9.66
N ARG A 40 -14.42 12.03 -9.99
CA ARG A 40 -15.22 12.33 -11.20
C ARG A 40 -14.59 11.81 -12.50
N GLY A 41 -13.26 11.70 -12.57
CA GLY A 41 -12.54 11.19 -13.73
C GLY A 41 -12.82 9.73 -14.06
N LEU A 42 -13.36 8.94 -13.11
CA LEU A 42 -13.80 7.57 -13.38
C LEU A 42 -15.18 7.49 -14.05
N ARG A 43 -15.96 8.57 -14.06
CA ARG A 43 -17.36 8.53 -14.49
C ARG A 43 -17.51 7.98 -15.90
N GLU A 44 -16.72 8.46 -16.84
CA GLU A 44 -16.76 8.02 -18.23
C GLU A 44 -16.37 6.53 -18.37
N ALA A 45 -15.29 6.12 -17.70
CA ALA A 45 -14.84 4.72 -17.69
C ALA A 45 -15.91 3.78 -17.12
N ILE A 46 -16.59 4.18 -16.04
CA ILE A 46 -17.70 3.41 -15.46
C ILE A 46 -18.89 3.36 -16.44
N MET A 47 -19.29 4.49 -17.02
CA MET A 47 -20.41 4.53 -17.96
C MET A 47 -20.17 3.64 -19.19
N GLN A 48 -18.99 3.72 -19.79
CA GLN A 48 -18.65 2.93 -20.98
C GLN A 48 -18.51 1.44 -20.65
N SER A 49 -17.83 1.09 -19.54
CA SER A 49 -17.63 -0.32 -19.17
C SER A 49 -18.94 -1.02 -18.78
N LEU A 50 -19.91 -0.30 -18.25
CA LEU A 50 -21.23 -0.82 -17.92
C LEU A 50 -22.26 -0.61 -19.04
N LYS A 51 -21.85 -0.01 -20.18
CA LYS A 51 -22.72 0.36 -21.30
C LYS A 51 -23.97 1.15 -20.87
N LEU A 52 -23.84 2.00 -19.85
CA LEU A 52 -24.99 2.73 -19.30
C LEU A 52 -25.58 3.67 -20.35
N GLY A 53 -26.89 3.54 -20.58
CA GLY A 53 -27.59 4.30 -21.63
C GLY A 53 -27.33 3.83 -23.06
N LEU A 54 -26.57 2.74 -23.24
CA LEU A 54 -26.26 2.15 -24.55
C LEU A 54 -26.95 0.78 -24.71
N PRO A 55 -27.21 0.34 -25.96
CA PRO A 55 -27.65 -1.01 -26.23
C PRO A 55 -26.69 -2.07 -25.66
N GLY A 56 -27.24 -3.09 -25.01
CA GLY A 56 -26.46 -4.21 -24.48
C GLY A 56 -25.95 -4.04 -23.05
N SER A 57 -26.37 -3.01 -22.31
CA SER A 57 -26.31 -3.04 -20.84
C SER A 57 -27.33 -4.04 -20.29
N ASN A 58 -26.91 -4.82 -19.30
CA ASN A 58 -27.81 -5.69 -18.54
C ASN A 58 -28.35 -5.04 -17.26
N ILE A 59 -27.97 -3.78 -16.99
CA ILE A 59 -28.46 -3.00 -15.84
C ILE A 59 -29.68 -2.20 -16.28
N ARG A 60 -30.85 -2.52 -15.72
CA ARG A 60 -32.12 -1.88 -16.06
C ARG A 60 -32.52 -0.77 -15.08
N ARG A 61 -32.17 -0.92 -13.81
CA ARG A 61 -32.58 -0.02 -12.74
C ARG A 61 -31.40 0.49 -11.95
N GLU A 62 -30.56 -0.40 -11.43
CA GLU A 62 -29.52 -0.04 -10.47
C GLU A 62 -28.55 -1.20 -10.25
N CYS A 63 -27.31 -0.89 -9.87
CA CYS A 63 -26.35 -1.88 -9.43
C CYS A 63 -25.37 -1.31 -8.40
N ILE A 64 -24.77 -2.20 -7.61
CA ILE A 64 -23.68 -1.87 -6.69
C ILE A 64 -22.48 -2.77 -7.02
N LEU A 65 -21.36 -2.14 -7.31
CA LEU A 65 -20.10 -2.77 -7.72
C LEU A 65 -18.98 -2.41 -6.76
N GLU A 66 -18.00 -3.30 -6.62
CA GLU A 66 -16.76 -3.03 -5.90
C GLU A 66 -15.56 -3.11 -6.85
N GLY A 67 -14.64 -2.17 -6.68
CA GLY A 67 -13.42 -2.11 -7.46
C GLY A 67 -12.32 -1.30 -6.80
N GLU A 68 -11.13 -1.34 -7.41
CA GLU A 68 -9.97 -0.58 -6.99
C GLU A 68 -9.67 0.49 -8.06
N LEU A 69 -9.57 1.76 -7.64
CA LEU A 69 -9.10 2.86 -8.49
C LEU A 69 -7.58 2.82 -8.57
N VAL A 70 -7.06 2.85 -9.79
CA VAL A 70 -5.62 2.87 -10.09
C VAL A 70 -5.32 3.90 -11.17
N VAL A 71 -4.04 4.22 -11.37
CA VAL A 71 -3.57 4.97 -12.54
C VAL A 71 -2.93 4.00 -13.52
N TYR A 72 -3.28 4.10 -14.79
CA TYR A 72 -2.73 3.28 -15.86
C TYR A 72 -1.97 4.16 -16.86
N SER A 73 -0.80 3.69 -17.30
CA SER A 73 0.00 4.35 -18.34
C SER A 73 -0.27 3.68 -19.68
N ASP A 74 -0.87 4.41 -20.62
CA ASP A 74 -1.08 3.92 -21.99
C ASP A 74 0.27 3.74 -22.73
N MET A 75 1.29 4.52 -22.36
CA MET A 75 2.64 4.43 -22.91
C MET A 75 3.38 3.17 -22.43
N GLU A 76 3.34 2.89 -21.12
CA GLU A 76 4.03 1.73 -20.54
C GLU A 76 3.18 0.45 -20.55
N GLY A 77 1.89 0.57 -20.87
CA GLY A 77 0.96 -0.56 -20.93
C GLY A 77 0.69 -1.24 -19.58
N LYS A 78 0.85 -0.52 -18.46
CA LYS A 78 0.74 -1.08 -17.10
C LYS A 78 0.09 -0.13 -16.09
N ILE A 79 -0.34 -0.71 -14.98
CA ILE A 79 -0.76 0.04 -13.79
C ILE A 79 0.48 0.69 -13.15
N LEU A 80 0.38 1.98 -12.82
CA LEU A 80 1.42 2.76 -12.18
C LEU A 80 1.38 2.63 -10.64
N PRO A 81 2.48 2.94 -9.94
CA PRO A 81 2.55 2.86 -8.48
C PRO A 81 1.51 3.73 -7.76
N PHE A 82 1.11 3.31 -6.56
CA PHE A 82 0.05 3.92 -5.75
C PHE A 82 0.15 5.45 -5.59
N HIS A 83 1.34 6.03 -5.38
CA HIS A 83 1.48 7.48 -5.21
C HIS A 83 0.99 8.30 -6.40
N LYS A 84 0.96 7.74 -7.62
CA LYS A 84 0.45 8.42 -8.81
C LYS A 84 -1.04 8.76 -8.72
N ILE A 85 -1.80 8.06 -7.88
CA ILE A 85 -3.22 8.36 -7.65
C ILE A 85 -3.40 9.78 -7.07
N ARG A 86 -2.47 10.23 -6.20
CA ARG A 86 -2.54 11.55 -5.54
C ARG A 86 -2.57 12.72 -6.54
N THR A 87 -1.94 12.57 -7.70
CA THR A 87 -1.91 13.61 -8.73
C THR A 87 -3.15 13.62 -9.61
N HIS A 88 -3.94 12.54 -9.60
CA HIS A 88 -5.13 12.37 -10.46
C HIS A 88 -6.46 12.52 -9.70
N VAL A 89 -6.45 12.38 -8.38
CA VAL A 89 -7.64 12.46 -7.52
C VAL A 89 -7.54 13.70 -6.64
N ALA A 90 -8.39 14.69 -6.90
CA ALA A 90 -8.48 15.86 -6.05
C ALA A 90 -9.22 15.50 -4.76
N ARG A 91 -8.76 16.00 -3.60
CA ARG A 91 -9.46 15.84 -2.32
C ARG A 91 -10.00 17.19 -1.90
N ARG A 92 -11.33 17.38 -1.96
CA ARG A 92 -11.98 18.70 -1.75
C ARG A 92 -11.46 19.79 -2.70
N GLY A 93 -11.20 19.44 -3.96
CA GLY A 93 -10.73 20.36 -4.99
C GLY A 93 -9.24 20.75 -4.90
N LEU A 94 -8.50 20.24 -3.92
CA LEU A 94 -7.05 20.44 -3.78
C LEU A 94 -6.31 19.12 -4.02
N PHE A 95 -5.20 19.18 -4.76
CA PHE A 95 -4.23 18.08 -4.83
C PHE A 95 -3.32 18.17 -3.60
N LEU A 96 -3.81 17.68 -2.46
CA LEU A 96 -3.09 17.76 -1.18
C LEU A 96 -1.75 17.03 -1.27
N GLY A 97 -0.64 17.76 -1.13
CA GLY A 97 0.71 17.19 -1.06
C GLY A 97 1.30 16.78 -2.41
N ALA A 98 0.88 17.43 -3.50
CA ALA A 98 1.36 17.16 -4.85
C ALA A 98 2.17 18.33 -5.46
N ASP A 99 2.49 19.37 -4.68
CA ASP A 99 3.14 20.57 -5.21
C ASP A 99 4.54 20.27 -5.79
N ASP A 100 5.26 19.32 -5.18
CA ASP A 100 6.56 18.83 -5.64
C ASP A 100 6.46 17.51 -6.44
N ASP A 101 5.24 17.01 -6.72
CA ASP A 101 5.05 15.80 -7.51
C ASP A 101 5.08 16.11 -9.01
N THR A 102 5.47 15.11 -9.82
CA THR A 102 5.33 15.23 -11.28
C THR A 102 3.84 15.33 -11.65
N PRO A 103 3.43 16.34 -12.43
CA PRO A 103 2.03 16.51 -12.82
C PRO A 103 1.53 15.31 -13.66
N PRO A 104 0.20 15.07 -13.69
CA PRO A 104 -0.41 14.04 -14.52
C PRO A 104 0.04 14.16 -15.98
N GLN A 105 0.50 13.05 -16.55
CA GLN A 105 0.91 13.03 -17.95
C GLN A 105 -0.28 12.70 -18.87
N PRO A 106 -0.30 13.16 -20.14
CA PRO A 106 -1.42 12.92 -21.05
C PRO A 106 -1.74 11.43 -21.32
N TRP A 107 -0.76 10.55 -21.14
CA TRP A 107 -0.92 9.09 -21.30
C TRP A 107 -1.28 8.37 -19.99
N GLU A 108 -1.37 9.09 -18.87
CA GLU A 108 -1.79 8.55 -17.57
C GLU A 108 -3.30 8.71 -17.42
N ASN A 109 -3.98 7.63 -17.04
CA ASN A 109 -5.44 7.60 -16.97
C ASN A 109 -5.93 6.94 -15.69
N LEU A 110 -6.99 7.48 -15.13
CA LEU A 110 -7.73 6.79 -14.07
C LEU A 110 -8.39 5.55 -14.66
N MET A 111 -8.15 4.43 -14.00
CA MET A 111 -8.68 3.12 -14.34
C MET A 111 -9.34 2.50 -13.12
N ILE A 112 -10.38 1.70 -13.36
CA ILE A 112 -11.00 0.87 -12.33
C ILE A 112 -10.77 -0.62 -12.58
N VAL A 113 -10.39 -1.33 -11.53
CA VAL A 113 -10.31 -2.80 -11.50
C VAL A 113 -11.48 -3.34 -10.66
N PHE A 114 -12.51 -3.85 -11.30
CA PHE A 114 -13.69 -4.41 -10.63
C PHE A 114 -13.40 -5.81 -10.08
N PHE A 115 -13.90 -6.11 -8.88
CA PHE A 115 -13.64 -7.41 -8.23
C PHE A 115 -14.85 -8.04 -7.52
N ASP A 116 -15.97 -7.34 -7.34
CA ASP A 116 -17.22 -7.93 -6.82
C ASP A 116 -18.45 -7.12 -7.28
N MET A 117 -19.63 -7.73 -7.15
CA MET A 117 -20.94 -7.12 -7.38
C MET A 117 -21.89 -7.48 -6.25
N LEU A 118 -22.54 -6.47 -5.66
CA LEU A 118 -23.37 -6.64 -4.46
C LEU A 118 -24.87 -6.53 -4.72
N LEU A 119 -25.26 -5.83 -5.80
CA LEU A 119 -26.65 -5.60 -6.15
C LEU A 119 -26.80 -5.45 -7.67
N LEU A 120 -27.86 -6.03 -8.23
CA LEU A 120 -28.26 -5.85 -9.62
C LEU A 120 -29.79 -5.82 -9.73
N ASP A 121 -30.33 -4.72 -10.27
CA ASP A 121 -31.75 -4.50 -10.56
C ASP A 121 -32.71 -4.82 -9.40
N GLY A 122 -32.33 -4.36 -8.19
CA GLY A 122 -33.10 -4.54 -6.96
C GLY A 122 -32.89 -5.89 -6.27
N ARG A 123 -32.13 -6.81 -6.87
CA ARG A 123 -31.71 -8.07 -6.22
C ARG A 123 -30.41 -7.87 -5.47
N SER A 124 -30.45 -8.04 -4.15
CA SER A 124 -29.22 -8.19 -3.35
C SER A 124 -28.52 -9.51 -3.72
N LEU A 125 -27.20 -9.47 -3.87
CA LEU A 125 -26.38 -10.62 -4.21
C LEU A 125 -25.59 -11.15 -3.01
N LEU A 126 -25.75 -10.56 -1.82
CA LEU A 126 -24.92 -10.84 -0.64
C LEU A 126 -25.12 -12.26 -0.08
N ASP A 127 -26.27 -12.88 -0.38
CA ASP A 127 -26.63 -14.25 -0.03
C ASP A 127 -26.12 -15.30 -1.04
N LEU A 128 -25.57 -14.85 -2.18
CA LEU A 128 -25.01 -15.71 -3.23
C LEU A 128 -23.53 -15.97 -3.02
N ARG A 129 -23.06 -17.11 -3.54
CA ARG A 129 -21.65 -17.48 -3.48
C ARG A 129 -20.79 -16.52 -4.30
N HIS A 130 -19.53 -16.37 -3.91
CA HIS A 130 -18.59 -15.52 -4.62
C HIS A 130 -18.51 -15.84 -6.13
N SER A 131 -18.48 -17.12 -6.52
CA SER A 131 -18.44 -17.54 -7.92
C SER A 131 -19.64 -17.06 -8.74
N GLU A 132 -20.84 -17.08 -8.15
CA GLU A 132 -22.07 -16.61 -8.78
C GLU A 132 -22.04 -15.09 -8.96
N ARG A 133 -21.62 -14.35 -7.92
CA ARG A 133 -21.46 -12.88 -7.99
C ARG A 133 -20.42 -12.47 -9.03
N PHE A 134 -19.28 -13.17 -9.08
CA PHE A 134 -18.23 -12.89 -10.06
C PHE A 134 -18.69 -13.17 -11.49
N LYS A 135 -19.49 -14.23 -11.72
CA LYS A 135 -20.08 -14.50 -13.03
C LYS A 135 -21.03 -13.37 -13.47
N MET A 136 -21.87 -12.87 -12.57
CA MET A 136 -22.73 -11.72 -12.88
C MET A 136 -21.89 -10.46 -13.17
N LEU A 137 -20.80 -10.24 -12.42
CA LEU A 137 -19.85 -9.17 -12.69
C LEU A 137 -19.23 -9.30 -14.09
N GLU A 138 -18.79 -10.49 -14.49
CA GLU A 138 -18.24 -10.80 -15.82
C GLU A 138 -19.25 -10.53 -16.96
N GLU A 139 -20.53 -10.84 -16.73
CA GLU A 139 -21.59 -10.63 -17.73
C GLU A 139 -21.95 -9.13 -17.88
N THR A 140 -21.84 -8.36 -16.79
CA THR A 140 -22.16 -6.93 -16.74
C THR A 140 -21.03 -6.04 -17.24
N VAL A 141 -19.79 -6.26 -16.77
CA VAL A 141 -18.66 -5.37 -17.04
C VAL A 141 -18.04 -5.70 -18.39
N ARG A 142 -17.81 -4.66 -19.20
CA ARG A 142 -17.06 -4.72 -20.46
C ARG A 142 -15.68 -4.11 -20.24
N PRO A 143 -14.62 -4.92 -20.24
CA PRO A 143 -13.26 -4.40 -20.08
C PRO A 143 -12.90 -3.42 -21.20
N ILE A 144 -12.26 -2.32 -20.83
CA ILE A 144 -11.71 -1.28 -21.69
C ILE A 144 -10.26 -1.09 -21.25
N ARG A 145 -9.31 -1.42 -22.12
CA ARG A 145 -7.87 -1.36 -21.80
C ARG A 145 -7.52 0.02 -21.22
N GLY A 146 -6.87 0.01 -20.06
CA GLY A 146 -6.41 1.22 -19.38
C GLY A 146 -7.52 2.10 -18.78
N ARG A 147 -8.79 1.66 -18.76
CA ARG A 147 -9.92 2.41 -18.20
C ARG A 147 -10.78 1.57 -17.26
N ALA A 148 -11.07 0.33 -17.63
CA ALA A 148 -11.87 -0.59 -16.82
C ALA A 148 -11.47 -2.04 -17.07
N GLN A 149 -11.27 -2.83 -16.03
CA GLN A 149 -10.98 -4.25 -16.17
C GLN A 149 -11.56 -5.05 -15.00
N LEU A 150 -11.71 -6.35 -15.18
CA LEU A 150 -11.95 -7.28 -14.08
C LEU A 150 -10.61 -7.62 -13.42
N VAL A 151 -10.62 -7.86 -12.10
CA VAL A 151 -9.45 -8.37 -11.39
C VAL A 151 -8.98 -9.68 -12.00
N SER A 152 -7.65 -9.83 -12.15
CA SER A 152 -7.06 -11.10 -12.56
C SER A 152 -7.36 -12.15 -11.49
N ARG A 153 -8.02 -13.23 -11.90
CA ARG A 153 -8.60 -14.25 -11.03
C ARG A 153 -8.25 -15.64 -11.51
N GLN A 154 -7.94 -16.54 -10.59
CA GLN A 154 -7.84 -17.97 -10.82
C GLN A 154 -8.61 -18.74 -9.74
N VAL A 155 -9.16 -19.90 -10.10
CA VAL A 155 -9.85 -20.77 -9.14
C VAL A 155 -8.96 -21.94 -8.81
N ILE A 156 -8.59 -22.07 -7.54
CA ILE A 156 -7.82 -23.21 -7.04
C ILE A 156 -8.73 -24.10 -6.19
N ASP A 157 -8.72 -25.40 -6.49
CA ASP A 157 -9.33 -26.43 -5.66
C ASP A 157 -8.34 -26.93 -4.61
N PHE A 158 -8.52 -26.48 -3.36
CA PHE A 158 -7.67 -26.88 -2.24
C PHE A 158 -7.90 -28.32 -1.75
N GLY A 159 -8.89 -29.04 -2.30
CA GLY A 159 -9.00 -30.50 -2.13
C GLY A 159 -7.96 -31.27 -2.95
N HIS A 160 -7.36 -30.64 -3.96
CA HIS A 160 -6.39 -31.28 -4.84
C HIS A 160 -4.96 -31.26 -4.27
N ARG A 161 -4.21 -32.36 -4.46
CA ARG A 161 -2.85 -32.54 -3.91
C ARG A 161 -1.83 -31.48 -4.35
N PHE A 162 -2.06 -30.81 -5.48
CA PHE A 162 -1.14 -29.81 -6.05
C PHE A 162 -1.53 -28.36 -5.76
N ALA A 163 -2.65 -28.11 -5.06
CA ALA A 163 -3.19 -26.77 -4.83
C ALA A 163 -2.19 -25.80 -4.18
N VAL A 164 -1.40 -26.28 -3.22
CA VAL A 164 -0.36 -25.47 -2.56
C VAL A 164 0.75 -25.07 -3.54
N SER A 165 1.13 -25.96 -4.46
CA SER A 165 2.13 -25.67 -5.50
C SER A 165 1.59 -24.64 -6.49
N GLU A 166 0.33 -24.77 -6.91
CA GLU A 166 -0.34 -23.81 -7.78
C GLU A 166 -0.40 -22.43 -7.13
N LEU A 167 -0.85 -22.33 -5.87
CA LEU A 167 -0.86 -21.07 -5.13
C LEU A 167 0.53 -20.43 -5.04
N ARG A 168 1.57 -21.21 -4.77
CA ARG A 168 2.96 -20.72 -4.74
C ARG A 168 3.42 -20.19 -6.09
N LYS A 169 3.10 -20.87 -7.20
CA LYS A 169 3.43 -20.42 -8.55
C LYS A 169 2.73 -19.10 -8.89
N LEU A 170 1.45 -18.97 -8.55
CA LEU A 170 0.71 -17.72 -8.74
C LEU A 170 1.28 -16.60 -7.91
N PHE A 171 1.59 -16.88 -6.65
CA PHE A 171 2.17 -15.90 -5.76
C PHE A 171 3.54 -15.44 -6.27
N ALA A 172 4.42 -16.36 -6.67
CA ALA A 172 5.72 -16.04 -7.24
C ALA A 172 5.59 -15.18 -8.50
N LYS A 173 4.68 -15.55 -9.42
CA LYS A 173 4.41 -14.76 -10.64
C LYS A 173 4.04 -13.32 -10.32
N VAL A 174 3.08 -13.11 -9.41
CA VAL A 174 2.63 -11.76 -9.03
C VAL A 174 3.77 -10.95 -8.42
N ILE A 175 4.61 -11.56 -7.58
CA ILE A 175 5.75 -10.85 -6.96
C ILE A 175 6.82 -10.51 -8.01
N THR A 176 7.12 -11.40 -8.95
CA THR A 176 8.06 -11.13 -10.06
C THR A 176 7.55 -10.00 -10.95
N GLU A 177 6.24 -9.94 -11.22
CA GLU A 177 5.56 -8.84 -11.91
C GLU A 177 5.43 -7.56 -11.05
N LYS A 178 6.09 -7.52 -9.88
CA LYS A 178 6.09 -6.40 -8.92
C LYS A 178 4.69 -6.03 -8.40
N GLY A 179 3.74 -6.96 -8.46
CA GLY A 179 2.42 -6.82 -7.84
C GLY A 179 2.48 -6.93 -6.31
N GLU A 180 1.43 -6.48 -5.65
CA GLU A 180 1.39 -6.43 -4.18
C GLU A 180 1.23 -7.81 -3.52
N GLY A 181 0.49 -8.72 -4.16
CA GLY A 181 0.22 -10.06 -3.63
C GLY A 181 -1.10 -10.63 -4.13
N LEU A 182 -1.72 -11.49 -3.32
CA LEU A 182 -2.97 -12.18 -3.65
C LEU A 182 -4.05 -11.92 -2.60
N VAL A 183 -5.32 -11.97 -3.03
CA VAL A 183 -6.50 -12.04 -2.18
C VAL A 183 -7.18 -13.39 -2.42
N LEU A 184 -7.29 -14.19 -1.37
CA LEU A 184 -7.95 -15.49 -1.41
C LEU A 184 -9.36 -15.32 -0.85
N LYS A 185 -10.37 -15.58 -1.69
CA LYS A 185 -11.78 -15.45 -1.32
C LYS A 185 -12.47 -16.82 -1.33
N PRO A 186 -13.08 -17.26 -0.21
CA PRO A 186 -13.84 -18.50 -0.17
C PRO A 186 -15.06 -18.40 -1.10
N ASP A 187 -15.51 -19.54 -1.64
CA ASP A 187 -16.70 -19.59 -2.49
C ASP A 187 -17.98 -19.65 -1.65
N GLU A 188 -18.17 -18.62 -0.82
CA GLU A 188 -19.21 -18.53 0.20
C GLU A 188 -19.97 -17.19 0.08
N PRO A 189 -21.22 -17.12 0.58
CA PRO A 189 -21.93 -15.87 0.71
C PRO A 189 -21.31 -14.96 1.78
N TYR A 190 -21.58 -13.65 1.70
CA TYR A 190 -21.12 -12.68 2.70
C TYR A 190 -21.75 -12.90 4.06
N PHE A 191 -23.04 -13.27 4.08
CA PHE A 191 -23.72 -13.72 5.28
C PHE A 191 -24.75 -14.78 4.91
N SER A 192 -24.92 -15.77 5.78
CA SER A 192 -25.95 -16.80 5.62
C SER A 192 -27.12 -16.50 6.55
N ILE A 193 -28.20 -15.93 6.00
CA ILE A 193 -29.45 -15.70 6.77
C ILE A 193 -29.97 -17.01 7.39
N ARG A 194 -29.76 -18.14 6.71
CA ARG A 194 -30.36 -19.44 7.05
C ARG A 194 -29.73 -20.16 8.25
N LEU A 195 -28.51 -19.81 8.66
CA LEU A 195 -27.76 -20.63 9.62
C LEU A 195 -27.62 -20.00 11.00
N GLY A 196 -27.94 -18.73 11.22
CA GLY A 196 -27.74 -18.07 12.53
C GLY A 196 -26.28 -18.02 13.00
N VAL A 197 -25.33 -18.60 12.26
CA VAL A 197 -23.90 -18.65 12.57
C VAL A 197 -23.21 -17.49 11.84
N GLN A 198 -22.85 -16.45 12.60
CA GLN A 198 -22.16 -15.26 12.07
C GLN A 198 -20.63 -15.37 12.08
N SER A 199 -20.02 -16.40 12.68
CA SER A 199 -18.66 -16.17 13.19
C SER A 199 -17.55 -16.14 12.13
N SER A 200 -17.68 -16.73 10.94
CA SER A 200 -16.54 -16.85 10.01
C SER A 200 -16.82 -16.82 8.50
N ALA A 201 -18.08 -16.72 8.04
CA ALA A 201 -18.41 -16.76 6.62
C ALA A 201 -17.81 -15.55 5.86
N GLY A 202 -17.29 -15.79 4.64
CA GLY A 202 -16.86 -14.72 3.74
C GLY A 202 -15.52 -14.04 4.09
N ARG A 203 -14.72 -14.58 5.02
CA ARG A 203 -13.41 -13.99 5.36
C ARG A 203 -12.41 -14.16 4.21
N CYS A 204 -12.01 -13.03 3.64
CA CYS A 204 -10.96 -12.96 2.62
C CYS A 204 -9.57 -12.93 3.26
N ILE A 205 -8.63 -13.70 2.74
CA ILE A 205 -7.23 -13.74 3.21
C ILE A 205 -6.37 -12.92 2.26
N LYS A 206 -5.52 -12.06 2.81
CA LYS A 206 -4.51 -11.31 2.03
C LYS A 206 -3.18 -12.06 2.18
N LEU A 207 -2.61 -12.51 1.06
CA LEU A 207 -1.30 -13.15 1.04
C LEU A 207 -0.32 -12.19 0.35
N LYS A 208 0.70 -11.76 1.09
CA LYS A 208 1.67 -10.77 0.61
C LYS A 208 3.10 -11.18 0.97
N LYS A 209 4.09 -10.61 0.27
CA LYS A 209 5.50 -11.03 0.37
C LYS A 209 6.08 -10.80 1.77
N GLU A 210 5.68 -9.73 2.43
CA GLU A 210 6.18 -9.35 3.75
C GLU A 210 5.75 -10.33 4.86
N TYR A 211 4.74 -11.16 4.60
CA TYR A 211 4.33 -12.21 5.54
C TYR A 211 5.23 -13.45 5.47
N ILE A 212 6.18 -13.50 4.53
CA ILE A 212 7.01 -14.67 4.25
C ILE A 212 8.45 -14.43 4.71
N GLY A 213 8.81 -14.92 5.90
CA GLY A 213 10.21 -15.09 6.31
C GLY A 213 11.09 -13.86 6.09
N ALA A 214 12.17 -13.99 5.32
CA ALA A 214 13.13 -12.92 5.00
C ALA A 214 12.70 -12.01 3.82
N PHE A 215 11.53 -12.23 3.21
CA PHE A 215 11.07 -11.38 2.12
C PHE A 215 10.63 -10.00 2.63
N GLY A 216 11.14 -8.94 2.02
CA GLY A 216 10.86 -7.55 2.41
C GLY A 216 11.87 -6.94 3.37
N ASP A 217 12.96 -7.66 3.71
CA ASP A 217 14.14 -7.11 4.38
C ASP A 217 14.73 -5.98 3.52
N VAL A 218 14.93 -4.83 4.15
CA VAL A 218 15.55 -3.66 3.52
C VAL A 218 16.97 -3.54 4.04
N GLY A 219 17.13 -3.54 5.36
CA GLY A 219 18.43 -3.45 6.01
C GLY A 219 18.40 -2.54 7.23
N ASP A 220 19.58 -2.12 7.64
CA ASP A 220 19.79 -1.37 8.87
C ASP A 220 19.61 0.13 8.68
N PHE A 221 18.84 0.78 9.54
CA PHE A 221 18.61 2.21 9.53
C PHE A 221 18.97 2.83 10.88
N ALA A 222 19.55 4.03 10.84
CA ALA A 222 19.84 4.80 12.03
C ALA A 222 18.56 5.47 12.56
N VAL A 223 18.40 5.52 13.86
CA VAL A 223 17.30 6.24 14.51
C VAL A 223 17.84 7.56 15.05
N VAL A 224 17.53 8.66 14.38
CA VAL A 224 18.13 9.97 14.70
C VAL A 224 17.42 10.67 15.86
N GLY A 225 16.20 10.28 16.17
CA GLY A 225 15.41 10.92 17.21
C GLY A 225 14.09 10.22 17.50
N ALA A 226 13.34 10.79 18.43
CA ALA A 226 12.06 10.26 18.84
C ALA A 226 11.04 11.36 19.17
N GLY A 227 9.77 11.02 19.00
CA GLY A 227 8.61 11.75 19.46
C GLY A 227 7.83 10.97 20.52
N PHE A 228 7.03 11.69 21.29
CA PHE A 228 6.25 11.12 22.39
C PHE A 228 4.75 11.42 22.25
N CYS A 229 3.93 10.38 22.34
CA CYS A 229 2.48 10.47 22.37
C CYS A 229 1.93 9.80 23.62
N ALA A 230 1.33 10.57 24.51
CA ALA A 230 0.81 10.10 25.80
C ALA A 230 -0.28 9.03 25.64
N ALA A 231 -1.18 9.18 24.64
CA ALA A 231 -2.23 8.20 24.38
C ALA A 231 -1.65 6.84 23.98
N LYS A 232 -0.65 6.85 23.09
CA LYS A 232 0.06 5.63 22.67
C LYS A 232 0.86 5.02 23.82
N ALA A 233 1.55 5.84 24.60
CA ALA A 233 2.32 5.38 25.75
C ALA A 233 1.46 4.57 26.74
N LYS A 234 0.23 5.04 27.01
CA LYS A 234 -0.74 4.32 27.86
C LYS A 234 -1.09 2.94 27.31
N SER A 235 -1.25 2.79 25.98
CA SER A 235 -1.59 1.49 25.38
C SER A 235 -0.52 0.40 25.57
N TYR A 236 0.74 0.78 25.80
CA TYR A 236 1.81 -0.19 26.04
C TYR A 236 1.82 -0.73 27.48
N GLY A 237 1.18 -0.04 28.44
CA GLY A 237 1.23 -0.41 29.85
C GLY A 237 2.65 -0.41 30.44
N ILE A 238 3.57 0.37 29.86
CA ILE A 238 4.96 0.49 30.32
C ILE A 238 5.09 1.78 31.13
N PRO A 239 5.49 1.73 32.42
CA PRO A 239 5.63 2.93 33.25
C PRO A 239 6.80 3.79 32.78
N ASN A 240 6.64 5.11 32.83
CA ASN A 240 7.67 6.11 32.49
C ASN A 240 8.25 5.96 31.08
N LEU A 241 7.44 5.57 30.09
CA LEU A 241 7.86 5.55 28.70
C LEU A 241 8.09 6.98 28.20
N GLN A 242 9.25 7.24 27.58
CA GLN A 242 9.63 8.56 27.10
C GLN A 242 9.54 8.72 25.57
N TRP A 243 9.42 7.60 24.84
CA TRP A 243 9.42 7.58 23.37
C TRP A 243 8.37 6.61 22.86
N THR A 244 7.65 7.01 21.82
CA THR A 244 6.68 6.12 21.16
C THR A 244 6.87 6.05 19.65
N HIS A 245 7.40 7.11 19.04
CA HIS A 245 7.64 7.22 17.61
C HIS A 245 9.13 7.46 17.38
N PHE A 246 9.77 6.66 16.55
CA PHE A 246 11.19 6.70 16.28
C PHE A 246 11.43 7.16 14.85
N TYR A 247 12.23 8.21 14.67
CA TYR A 247 12.51 8.81 13.37
C TYR A 247 13.74 8.15 12.75
N LEU A 248 13.56 7.60 11.56
CA LEU A 248 14.57 6.91 10.78
C LEU A 248 15.34 7.92 9.94
N GLY A 249 16.67 7.91 10.04
CA GLY A 249 17.56 8.74 9.24
C GLY A 249 18.50 7.89 8.40
N CYS A 250 18.72 8.33 7.16
CA CYS A 250 19.78 7.82 6.30
C CYS A 250 20.90 8.85 6.25
N LEU A 251 22.16 8.41 6.33
CA LEU A 251 23.31 9.33 6.21
C LEU A 251 23.41 9.88 4.80
N ASP A 252 23.59 11.19 4.69
CA ASP A 252 23.89 11.88 3.44
C ASP A 252 25.40 11.93 3.16
N ASN A 253 26.22 12.04 4.21
CA ASN A 253 27.68 12.24 4.10
C ASN A 253 28.50 11.04 4.62
N LYS A 254 27.99 9.80 4.47
CA LYS A 254 28.57 8.55 5.01
C LYS A 254 30.08 8.44 4.78
N GLU A 255 30.56 8.63 3.55
CA GLU A 255 32.00 8.54 3.23
C GLU A 255 32.84 9.59 3.97
N GLN A 256 32.31 10.82 4.11
CA GLN A 256 33.02 11.91 4.78
C GLN A 256 33.14 11.65 6.28
N VAL A 257 32.08 11.14 6.91
CA VAL A 257 32.10 10.78 8.34
C VAL A 257 33.11 9.66 8.58
N GLN A 258 33.14 8.64 7.72
CA GLN A 258 34.08 7.53 7.83
C GLN A 258 35.54 7.97 7.64
N ARG A 259 35.83 8.83 6.66
CA ARG A 259 37.20 9.25 6.33
C ARG A 259 37.72 10.38 7.22
N TRP A 260 36.88 11.35 7.54
CA TRP A 260 37.29 12.63 8.12
C TRP A 260 36.68 12.91 9.50
N LYS A 261 35.83 12.01 10.01
CA LYS A 261 35.13 12.16 11.31
C LYS A 261 34.38 13.48 11.45
N VAL A 262 33.85 14.00 10.33
CA VAL A 262 32.97 15.17 10.32
C VAL A 262 31.63 14.84 10.97
N THR A 263 30.88 15.87 11.36
CA THR A 263 29.54 15.70 11.92
C THR A 263 28.64 14.94 10.94
N PRO A 264 27.98 13.84 11.36
CA PRO A 264 27.08 13.09 10.52
C PRO A 264 25.80 13.90 10.23
N GLU A 265 25.44 13.92 8.95
CA GLU A 265 24.26 14.60 8.42
C GLU A 265 23.29 13.55 7.91
N PHE A 266 22.05 13.60 8.41
CA PHE A 266 21.01 12.64 8.07
C PHE A 266 19.81 13.33 7.41
N THR A 267 19.22 12.63 6.44
CA THR A 267 17.88 12.93 5.97
C THR A 267 16.90 11.97 6.61
N VAL A 268 15.87 12.50 7.28
CA VAL A 268 14.82 11.67 7.87
C VAL A 268 13.94 11.12 6.75
N VAL A 269 13.82 9.79 6.71
CA VAL A 269 13.16 9.05 5.63
C VAL A 269 11.86 8.36 6.06
N GLY A 270 11.56 8.34 7.36
CA GLY A 270 10.34 7.73 7.87
C GLY A 270 10.25 7.73 9.38
N VAL A 271 9.12 7.21 9.88
CA VAL A 271 8.85 7.07 11.31
C VAL A 271 8.31 5.67 11.57
N VAL A 272 8.83 5.01 12.61
CA VAL A 272 8.39 3.68 13.04
C VAL A 272 7.97 3.67 14.49
N GLU A 273 7.11 2.71 14.83
CA GLU A 273 6.77 2.37 16.20
C GLU A 273 7.36 1.01 16.55
N LEU A 274 7.70 0.83 17.82
CA LEU A 274 8.16 -0.45 18.36
C LEU A 274 7.03 -1.16 19.11
N ASN A 275 7.06 -2.50 19.10
CA ASN A 275 6.16 -3.27 19.97
C ASN A 275 6.60 -3.21 21.45
N ALA A 276 5.73 -3.64 22.37
CA ALA A 276 6.00 -3.54 23.81
C ALA A 276 7.29 -4.27 24.25
N THR A 277 7.60 -5.42 23.63
CA THR A 277 8.81 -6.20 23.93
C THR A 277 10.06 -5.47 23.47
N GLN A 278 10.05 -4.94 22.24
CA GLN A 278 11.13 -4.14 21.68
C GLN A 278 11.38 -2.86 22.48
N LEU A 279 10.32 -2.15 22.91
CA LEU A 279 10.44 -0.97 23.77
C LEU A 279 11.10 -1.28 25.11
N ARG A 280 10.76 -2.41 25.73
CA ARG A 280 11.39 -2.87 26.98
C ARG A 280 12.87 -3.17 26.74
N ALA A 281 13.20 -3.91 25.67
CA ALA A 281 14.58 -4.22 25.32
C ALA A 281 15.41 -2.96 25.05
N MET A 282 14.86 -1.99 24.30
CA MET A 282 15.53 -0.72 24.03
C MET A 282 15.80 0.05 25.32
N ARG A 283 14.84 0.08 26.26
CA ARG A 283 15.04 0.74 27.56
C ARG A 283 16.12 0.08 28.41
N THR A 284 16.22 -1.24 28.38
CA THR A 284 17.14 -2.00 29.24
C THR A 284 18.54 -2.09 28.65
N CYS A 285 18.66 -2.23 27.34
CA CYS A 285 19.91 -2.61 26.67
C CYS A 285 20.55 -1.48 25.86
N SER A 286 19.84 -0.38 25.57
CA SER A 286 20.42 0.74 24.83
C SER A 286 21.00 1.80 25.77
N ASN A 287 22.27 2.13 25.59
CA ASN A 287 22.87 3.36 26.11
C ASN A 287 22.43 4.55 25.24
N LEU A 288 21.13 4.86 25.26
CA LEU A 288 20.62 6.02 24.54
C LEU A 288 21.10 7.29 25.24
N LEU A 289 21.59 8.23 24.44
CA LEU A 289 21.90 9.59 24.89
C LEU A 289 20.91 10.56 24.24
N PRO A 290 19.63 10.56 24.68
CA PRO A 290 18.63 11.47 24.16
C PRO A 290 18.89 12.89 24.69
N VAL A 291 18.86 13.87 23.80
CA VAL A 291 18.89 15.29 24.15
C VAL A 291 17.73 16.02 23.49
N PRO A 292 17.24 17.14 24.05
CA PRO A 292 16.34 18.03 23.34
C PRO A 292 16.89 18.36 21.95
N ARG A 293 16.03 18.36 20.93
CA ARG A 293 16.45 18.62 19.55
C ARG A 293 17.27 19.91 19.40
N SER A 294 16.95 20.95 20.17
CA SER A 294 17.65 22.24 20.19
C SER A 294 19.07 22.18 20.75
N GLU A 295 19.37 21.18 21.57
CA GLU A 295 20.66 21.01 22.25
C GLU A 295 21.57 20.00 21.51
N ASN A 296 21.07 19.38 20.45
CA ASN A 296 21.82 18.41 19.67
C ASN A 296 22.91 19.10 18.84
N SER A 297 24.17 18.70 19.08
CA SER A 297 25.34 19.20 18.34
C SER A 297 26.14 18.09 17.66
N ASP A 298 25.91 16.83 18.02
CA ASP A 298 26.68 15.68 17.52
C ASP A 298 26.16 15.16 16.19
N THR A 299 24.89 15.40 15.87
CA THR A 299 24.28 15.00 14.60
C THR A 299 23.50 16.16 14.01
N LYS A 300 23.46 16.27 12.69
CA LYS A 300 22.53 17.16 11.99
C LYS A 300 21.52 16.32 11.27
N PHE A 301 20.25 16.73 11.30
CA PHE A 301 19.25 16.07 10.49
C PHE A 301 18.18 17.01 9.94
N ARG A 302 17.79 16.73 8.70
CA ARG A 302 16.69 17.40 8.02
C ARG A 302 15.44 16.54 8.14
N VAL A 303 14.31 17.16 8.49
CA VAL A 303 12.99 16.53 8.43
C VAL A 303 12.25 17.13 7.23
N PRO A 304 12.12 16.38 6.12
CA PRO A 304 11.43 16.87 4.93
C PRO A 304 9.93 17.07 5.17
N ARG A 305 9.36 18.06 4.47
CA ARG A 305 7.91 18.29 4.46
C ARG A 305 7.23 17.04 3.91
N GLY A 306 6.27 16.48 4.64
CA GLY A 306 5.59 15.23 4.29
C GLY A 306 5.97 14.01 5.13
N ILE A 307 7.09 14.05 5.87
CA ILE A 307 7.46 12.99 6.84
C ILE A 307 7.15 13.43 8.29
N GLU A 308 6.85 14.71 8.50
CA GLU A 308 6.44 15.23 9.80
C GLU A 308 5.19 14.49 10.30
N THR A 309 5.32 13.87 11.46
CA THR A 309 4.24 13.16 12.15
C THR A 309 3.80 13.90 13.40
N ASN A 310 2.60 13.55 13.89
CA ASN A 310 2.17 13.89 15.25
C ASN A 310 2.23 12.60 16.08
N PRO A 311 3.13 12.49 17.08
CA PRO A 311 3.93 13.54 17.70
C PRO A 311 5.17 13.95 16.90
N PRO A 312 5.59 15.23 16.97
CA PRO A 312 6.80 15.70 16.29
C PRO A 312 8.08 15.15 16.93
N LEU A 313 9.18 15.21 16.18
CA LEU A 313 10.52 14.89 16.67
C LEU A 313 10.94 15.92 17.72
N SER A 314 10.90 15.52 18.99
CA SER A 314 11.23 16.37 20.14
C SER A 314 12.61 16.09 20.72
N LEU A 315 13.09 14.85 20.60
CA LEU A 315 14.38 14.40 21.11
C LEU A 315 15.27 13.89 19.97
N ALA A 316 16.55 14.20 20.05
CA ALA A 316 17.60 13.68 19.19
C ALA A 316 18.42 12.64 19.94
N PHE A 317 18.90 11.60 19.25
CA PHE A 317 19.87 10.68 19.81
C PHE A 317 21.28 11.10 19.38
N ARG A 318 22.14 11.44 20.35
CA ARG A 318 23.55 11.80 20.07
C ARG A 318 24.34 10.65 19.46
N ASN A 319 24.01 9.42 19.89
CA ASN A 319 24.46 8.18 19.27
C ASN A 319 23.23 7.43 18.73
N PRO A 320 22.90 7.56 17.43
CA PRO A 320 21.73 6.93 16.83
C PRO A 320 21.76 5.40 16.98
N PRO A 321 20.76 4.76 17.61
CA PRO A 321 20.66 3.31 17.61
C PRO A 321 20.29 2.79 16.22
N VAL A 322 20.57 1.51 15.98
CA VAL A 322 20.39 0.87 14.67
C VAL A 322 19.22 -0.12 14.71
N PHE A 323 18.25 0.07 13.82
CA PHE A 323 17.11 -0.82 13.63
C PHE A 323 17.21 -1.52 12.28
N ASP A 324 17.07 -2.84 12.29
CA ASP A 324 16.83 -3.61 11.07
C ASP A 324 15.35 -3.46 10.67
N LEU A 325 15.12 -3.07 9.42
CA LEU A 325 13.81 -2.73 8.90
C LEU A 325 13.38 -3.64 7.76
N ARG A 326 12.08 -3.90 7.78
CA ARG A 326 11.32 -4.44 6.67
C ARG A 326 10.37 -3.39 6.15
N CYS A 327 10.06 -3.44 4.86
CA CYS A 327 9.02 -2.60 4.27
C CYS A 327 8.15 -3.40 3.31
N PHE A 328 6.95 -2.89 3.07
CA PHE A 328 6.05 -3.47 2.10
C PHE A 328 6.53 -3.20 0.66
N SER A 329 6.78 -1.93 0.37
CA SER A 329 7.30 -1.44 -0.90
C SER A 329 8.03 -0.12 -0.66
N PHE A 330 8.60 0.45 -1.71
CA PHE A 330 9.06 1.83 -1.69
C PHE A 330 7.96 2.75 -2.20
N ASP A 331 7.86 3.95 -1.63
CA ASP A 331 6.89 4.95 -2.04
C ASP A 331 7.44 6.38 -1.91
N LYS A 332 6.81 7.33 -2.60
CA LYS A 332 7.15 8.76 -2.54
C LYS A 332 6.06 9.54 -1.81
N PRO A 333 6.23 9.82 -0.50
CA PRO A 333 5.32 10.64 0.26
C PRO A 333 5.23 12.04 -0.37
N GLY A 334 4.07 12.67 -0.21
CA GLY A 334 3.84 14.01 -0.78
C GLY A 334 4.86 15.01 -0.27
N ASN A 335 5.30 15.90 -1.15
CA ASN A 335 6.23 17.00 -0.85
C ASN A 335 7.65 16.57 -0.41
N THR A 336 8.05 15.31 -0.66
CA THR A 336 9.40 14.83 -0.34
C THR A 336 10.34 14.80 -1.55
N GLY A 337 9.85 14.37 -2.71
CA GLY A 337 10.64 14.24 -3.94
C GLY A 337 11.56 13.03 -4.00
N PHE A 338 11.62 12.17 -2.97
CA PHE A 338 12.50 11.00 -2.89
C PHE A 338 11.77 9.74 -2.39
N TRP A 339 12.38 8.58 -2.58
CA TRP A 339 11.83 7.29 -2.15
C TRP A 339 12.00 7.05 -0.65
N THR A 340 10.95 6.52 -0.03
CA THR A 340 10.90 6.12 1.37
C THR A 340 10.32 4.71 1.51
N LEU A 341 10.37 4.16 2.72
CA LEU A 341 9.77 2.87 3.04
C LEU A 341 8.26 3.01 3.24
N ARG A 342 7.46 2.23 2.50
CA ARG A 342 6.02 2.13 2.70
C ARG A 342 5.72 1.05 3.73
N PHE A 343 4.97 1.42 4.76
CA PHE A 343 4.64 0.55 5.91
C PHE A 343 5.87 -0.13 6.53
N PRO A 344 6.87 0.65 6.98
CA PRO A 344 8.06 0.09 7.59
C PRO A 344 7.73 -0.61 8.93
N TYR A 345 8.42 -1.70 9.20
CA TYR A 345 8.34 -2.46 10.45
C TYR A 345 9.73 -2.84 10.95
N VAL A 346 9.94 -2.74 12.27
CA VAL A 346 11.21 -3.10 12.90
C VAL A 346 11.28 -4.59 13.15
N SER A 347 12.12 -5.31 12.41
CA SER A 347 12.38 -6.74 12.61
C SER A 347 13.25 -6.96 13.86
N LYS A 348 14.33 -6.19 13.99
CA LYS A 348 15.33 -6.34 15.05
C LYS A 348 15.93 -5.01 15.48
N ILE A 349 16.31 -4.92 16.75
CA ILE A 349 17.12 -3.81 17.29
C ILE A 349 18.56 -4.31 17.43
N HIS A 350 19.50 -3.61 16.81
CA HIS A 350 20.91 -3.89 16.90
C HIS A 350 21.54 -3.09 18.05
N PHE A 351 22.24 -3.81 18.92
CA PHE A 351 23.05 -3.24 20.01
C PHE A 351 24.55 -3.42 19.75
N ASP A 352 24.88 -4.14 18.68
CA ASP A 352 26.21 -4.55 18.23
C ASP A 352 26.69 -3.77 16.99
N ARG A 353 25.86 -2.86 16.46
CA ARG A 353 26.13 -2.10 15.23
C ARG A 353 26.12 -0.60 15.48
N ASP A 354 26.89 0.10 14.65
CA ASP A 354 27.01 1.55 14.65
C ASP A 354 26.26 2.17 13.46
N PHE A 355 25.83 3.43 13.60
CA PHE A 355 25.11 4.13 12.53
C PHE A 355 25.93 4.27 11.24
N LEU A 356 27.26 4.14 11.28
CA LEU A 356 28.10 4.10 10.07
C LEU A 356 27.86 2.86 9.20
N GLN A 357 27.26 1.80 9.76
CA GLN A 357 26.93 0.55 9.06
C GLN A 357 25.51 0.58 8.47
N THR A 358 24.74 1.64 8.69
CA THR A 358 23.36 1.75 8.19
C THR A 358 23.30 2.16 6.73
N VAL A 359 22.14 1.93 6.12
CA VAL A 359 21.80 2.33 4.76
C VAL A 359 21.93 3.85 4.61
N SER A 360 22.73 4.30 3.64
CA SER A 360 22.88 5.71 3.26
C SER A 360 21.67 6.20 2.47
N PHE A 361 21.54 7.51 2.32
CA PHE A 361 20.43 8.07 1.56
C PHE A 361 20.48 7.64 0.10
N GLU A 362 21.68 7.64 -0.50
CA GLU A 362 21.90 7.18 -1.87
C GLU A 362 21.63 5.69 -2.05
N GLU A 363 22.10 4.86 -1.11
CA GLU A 363 21.83 3.41 -1.09
C GLU A 363 20.32 3.15 -1.05
N LEU A 364 19.57 3.85 -0.18
CA LEU A 364 18.10 3.75 -0.11
C LEU A 364 17.46 4.11 -1.46
N GLN A 365 17.90 5.20 -2.10
CA GLN A 365 17.34 5.61 -3.40
C GLN A 365 17.65 4.58 -4.50
N SER A 366 18.83 3.97 -4.50
CA SER A 366 19.19 2.91 -5.45
C SER A 366 18.31 1.68 -5.24
N MET A 367 18.23 1.18 -4.00
CA MET A 367 17.39 0.03 -3.65
C MET A 367 15.92 0.24 -4.07
N ALA A 368 15.41 1.45 -3.87
CA ALA A 368 14.05 1.80 -4.27
C ALA A 368 13.86 1.80 -5.79
N ARG A 369 14.82 2.31 -6.55
CA ARG A 369 14.78 2.29 -8.03
C ARG A 369 14.82 0.85 -8.54
N ASP A 370 15.73 0.02 -8.04
CA ASP A 370 15.89 -1.37 -8.47
C ASP A 370 14.65 -2.20 -8.13
N ALA A 371 14.05 -1.95 -6.97
CA ALA A 371 12.82 -2.61 -6.54
C ALA A 371 11.59 -2.20 -7.38
N THR A 372 11.59 -0.99 -7.95
CA THR A 372 10.45 -0.42 -8.70
C THR A 372 10.61 -0.44 -10.21
N ALA A 373 11.83 -0.65 -10.73
CA ALA A 373 12.11 -0.85 -12.13
C ALA A 373 11.39 -2.10 -12.67
N ALA A 374 10.90 -2.02 -13.91
CA ALA A 374 10.33 -3.18 -14.59
C ALA A 374 11.41 -4.25 -14.75
N PRO A 375 11.08 -5.55 -14.60
CA PRO A 375 12.04 -6.60 -14.91
C PRO A 375 12.51 -6.44 -16.36
N GLU A 376 13.82 -6.59 -16.58
CA GLU A 376 14.33 -6.83 -17.93
C GLU A 376 13.60 -8.07 -18.46
N MET A 377 13.09 -7.99 -19.70
CA MET A 377 12.55 -9.19 -20.34
C MET A 377 13.71 -10.17 -20.47
N GLU A 378 13.73 -11.22 -19.65
CA GLU A 378 14.63 -12.35 -19.88
C GLU A 378 14.34 -12.87 -21.29
N ASP A 379 15.33 -12.75 -22.17
CA ASP A 379 15.31 -13.37 -23.48
C ASP A 379 15.04 -14.86 -23.26
N SER A 380 13.85 -15.29 -23.68
CA SER A 380 13.35 -16.65 -23.56
C SER A 380 14.11 -17.60 -24.50
N GLN A 381 15.39 -17.85 -24.22
CA GLN A 381 16.20 -18.83 -24.95
C GLN A 381 16.81 -19.94 -24.10
N GLU A 382 16.75 -19.91 -22.77
CA GLU A 382 17.35 -20.96 -21.93
C GLU A 382 16.35 -21.80 -21.12
N ASN A 383 15.27 -22.28 -21.76
CA ASN A 383 14.43 -23.35 -21.18
C ASN A 383 14.09 -24.44 -22.21
N LEU A 384 15.09 -24.87 -22.98
CA LEU A 384 15.09 -26.14 -23.70
C LEU A 384 16.42 -26.86 -23.43
N ALA A 385 16.48 -27.58 -22.31
CA ALA A 385 17.41 -28.68 -22.08
C ALA A 385 16.77 -29.72 -21.14
#